data_AF-U2JWX1-F1
#
_entry.id   AF-U2JWX1-F1
#
_cell.length_a   1.000
_cell.length_b   1.000
_cell.length_c   1.000
_cell.angle_alpha   90.00
_cell.angle_beta   90.00
_cell.angle_gamma   90.00
#
_symmetry.space_group_name_H-M   'P 1'
#
loop_
_entity.id
_entity.type
_entity.pdbx_description
1 polymer ?
#
loop_
_entity_poly.entity_id
_entity_poly.type
_entity_poly.pdbx_seq_one_letter_code
_entity_poly.pdbx_strand_id
1 'polypeptide(L)'
;MYDRLSCEDELQGELTPITINEFVEKISIHERNRKGSQTVNQKIENSFNFIGNYKPSKEELSKEERLKCKKEERKIKERKDRLQRNYLKRKESGKQKEYKKRYQKPRE
;
A
#
# COMPACT_ATOMS: atom_id res chain seq x y z
N MET A 1 -4.05 -52.55 -26.01
CA MET A 1 -3.19 -51.68 -25.18
C MET A 1 -3.17 -50.30 -25.84
N TYR A 2 -4.22 -49.51 -25.62
CA TYR A 2 -4.18 -48.09 -26.00
C TYR A 2 -3.79 -47.35 -24.73
N ASP A 3 -2.55 -46.88 -24.68
CA ASP A 3 -2.11 -46.07 -23.56
C ASP A 3 -2.84 -44.73 -23.58
N ARG A 4 -3.42 -44.49 -22.41
CA ARG A 4 -4.26 -43.39 -22.02
C ARG A 4 -3.31 -42.31 -21.48
N LEU A 5 -3.46 -41.09 -21.98
CA LEU A 5 -3.02 -39.83 -21.33
C LEU A 5 -1.51 -39.56 -21.29
N SER A 6 -1.09 -38.61 -22.12
CA SER A 6 -0.15 -37.57 -21.70
C SER A 6 -0.41 -36.32 -22.55
N CYS A 7 -1.65 -35.81 -22.49
CA CYS A 7 -1.93 -34.43 -22.84
C CYS A 7 -1.78 -33.61 -21.55
N GLU A 8 -0.54 -33.42 -21.14
CA GLU A 8 -0.15 -32.49 -20.07
C GLU A 8 0.72 -31.40 -20.73
N ASP A 9 0.19 -30.77 -21.77
CA ASP A 9 0.66 -29.44 -22.14
C ASP A 9 -0.26 -28.47 -21.41
N GLU A 10 0.12 -28.18 -20.16
CA GLU A 10 -0.43 -27.10 -19.37
C GLU A 10 -0.37 -25.81 -20.20
N LEU A 11 -1.50 -25.40 -20.76
CA LEU A 11 -1.71 -24.04 -21.25
C LEU A 11 -1.72 -23.10 -20.03
N GLN A 12 -0.55 -22.83 -19.46
CA GLN A 12 -0.31 -21.62 -18.69
C GLN A 12 -0.34 -20.47 -19.68
N GLY A 13 -1.54 -20.09 -20.12
CA GLY A 13 -1.74 -18.94 -20.99
C GLY A 13 -1.10 -17.73 -20.33
N GLU A 14 -0.09 -17.16 -20.97
CA GLU A 14 0.59 -15.97 -20.47
C GLU A 14 -0.46 -14.88 -20.23
N LEU A 15 -0.57 -14.42 -18.99
CA LEU A 15 -1.46 -13.32 -18.62
C LEU A 15 -0.96 -12.06 -19.30
N THR A 16 -1.53 -11.74 -20.46
CA THR A 16 -1.18 -10.51 -21.17
C THR A 16 -1.81 -9.30 -20.45
N PRO A 17 -1.19 -8.10 -20.51
CA PRO A 17 -1.75 -6.89 -19.91
C PRO A 17 -3.15 -6.56 -20.42
N ILE A 18 -3.45 -6.92 -21.67
CA ILE A 18 -4.76 -6.73 -22.30
C ILE A 18 -5.79 -7.63 -21.61
N THR A 19 -5.49 -8.92 -21.48
CA THR A 19 -6.36 -9.89 -20.80
C THR A 19 -6.60 -9.51 -19.33
N ILE A 20 -5.58 -9.00 -18.63
CA ILE A 20 -5.71 -8.51 -17.25
C ILE A 20 -6.65 -7.30 -17.19
N ASN A 21 -6.50 -6.35 -18.11
CA ASN A 21 -7.33 -5.15 -18.14
C ASN A 21 -8.79 -5.45 -18.49
N GLU A 22 -9.05 -6.43 -19.37
CA GLU A 22 -10.41 -6.87 -19.70
C GLU A 22 -11.12 -7.55 -18.51
N PHE A 23 -10.37 -8.16 -17.60
CA PHE A 23 -10.92 -8.81 -16.42
C PHE A 23 -11.35 -7.82 -15.31
N VAL A 24 -10.78 -6.62 -15.31
CA VAL A 24 -11.00 -5.59 -14.30
C VAL A 24 -12.13 -4.65 -14.73
N GLU A 25 -13.26 -4.70 -14.02
CA GLU A 25 -14.40 -3.79 -14.26
C GLU A 25 -14.11 -2.38 -13.75
N LYS A 26 -13.60 -2.27 -12.50
CA LYS A 26 -13.39 -0.98 -11.85
C LYS A 26 -12.28 -1.01 -10.82
N ILE A 27 -11.40 -0.02 -10.86
CA ILE A 27 -10.40 0.24 -9.82
C ILE A 27 -10.82 1.50 -9.05
N SER A 28 -11.12 1.34 -7.76
CA SER A 28 -11.41 2.46 -6.85
C SER A 28 -10.23 2.70 -5.92
N ILE A 29 -9.61 3.87 -6.06
CA ILE A 29 -8.45 4.29 -5.27
C ILE A 29 -8.95 5.27 -4.20
N HIS A 30 -8.89 4.86 -2.93
CA HIS A 30 -9.35 5.69 -1.82
C HIS A 30 -8.31 6.76 -1.45
N GLU A 31 -8.77 7.87 -0.87
CA GLU A 31 -7.86 8.88 -0.34
C GLU A 31 -7.00 8.31 0.80
N ARG A 32 -5.74 8.72 0.85
CA ARG A 32 -4.81 8.29 1.90
C ARG A 32 -5.17 8.98 3.20
N ASN A 33 -5.13 8.21 4.30
CA ASN A 33 -5.30 8.76 5.65
C ASN A 33 -4.29 9.87 6.01
N ARG A 34 -3.14 9.94 5.31
CA ARG A 34 -2.13 10.98 5.54
C ARG A 34 -1.52 11.48 4.22
N LYS A 35 -1.78 12.75 3.90
CA LYS A 35 -1.24 13.42 2.71
C LYS A 35 0.29 13.48 2.75
N GLY A 36 0.92 13.17 1.61
CA GLY A 36 2.38 13.30 1.42
C GLY A 36 3.26 12.19 2.03
N SER A 37 2.69 11.13 2.58
CA SER A 37 3.49 9.99 3.06
C SER A 37 3.65 8.94 1.95
N GLN A 38 4.89 8.69 1.53
CA GLN A 38 5.22 7.64 0.54
C GLN A 38 5.03 6.22 1.10
N THR A 39 5.07 6.07 2.43
CA THR A 39 5.03 4.76 3.14
C THR A 39 3.71 4.55 3.88
N VAL A 40 2.61 5.11 3.40
CA VAL A 40 1.26 4.86 3.95
C VAL A 40 0.49 4.00 2.97
N ASN A 41 -0.05 2.90 3.48
CA ASN A 41 -0.89 1.98 2.72
C ASN A 41 -2.11 2.74 2.18
N GLN A 42 -2.39 2.58 0.89
CA GLN A 42 -3.56 3.13 0.22
C GLN A 42 -4.57 2.00 0.01
N LYS A 43 -5.84 2.27 0.33
CA LYS A 43 -6.90 1.28 0.09
C LYS A 43 -7.28 1.31 -1.39
N ILE A 44 -7.09 0.19 -2.07
CA ILE A 44 -7.51 -0.03 -3.45
C ILE A 44 -8.61 -1.09 -3.40
N GLU A 45 -9.75 -0.80 -4.01
CA GLU A 45 -10.81 -1.78 -4.24
C GLU A 45 -10.83 -2.10 -5.74
N ASN A 46 -10.71 -3.38 -6.07
CA ASN A 46 -10.78 -3.87 -7.44
C ASN A 46 -12.07 -4.67 -7.62
N SER A 47 -12.91 -4.24 -8.56
CA SER A 47 -14.11 -4.94 -8.99
C SER A 47 -13.79 -5.71 -10.26
N PHE A 48 -14.01 -7.02 -10.24
CA PHE A 48 -13.78 -7.92 -11.37
C PHE A 48 -15.09 -8.23 -12.07
N ASN A 49 -15.05 -8.33 -13.39
CA ASN A 49 -16.19 -8.73 -14.21
C ASN A 49 -16.33 -10.26 -14.23
N PHE A 50 -16.47 -10.88 -13.06
CA PHE A 50 -16.56 -12.34 -12.94
C PHE A 50 -17.98 -12.79 -12.60
N ILE A 51 -18.49 -13.76 -13.36
CA ILE A 51 -19.74 -14.46 -13.03
C ILE A 51 -19.35 -15.71 -12.22
N GLY A 52 -19.29 -15.56 -10.89
CA GLY A 52 -19.08 -16.67 -9.96
C GLY A 52 -18.55 -16.25 -8.59
N ASN A 53 -18.52 -17.20 -7.64
CA ASN A 53 -18.05 -16.95 -6.27
C ASN A 53 -16.52 -17.15 -6.18
N TYR A 54 -15.73 -16.10 -6.38
CA TYR A 54 -14.30 -16.17 -6.12
C TYR A 54 -14.02 -16.21 -4.62
N LYS A 55 -13.36 -17.29 -4.16
CA LYS A 55 -12.76 -17.36 -2.83
C LYS A 55 -11.25 -17.21 -3.01
N PRO A 56 -10.65 -16.07 -2.65
CA PRO A 56 -9.19 -15.95 -2.69
C PRO A 56 -8.59 -17.07 -1.86
N SER A 57 -7.57 -17.75 -2.43
CA SER A 57 -6.77 -18.69 -1.66
C SER A 57 -6.23 -17.92 -0.45
N LYS A 58 -6.52 -18.43 0.75
CA LYS A 58 -5.99 -17.82 1.96
C LYS A 58 -4.51 -18.16 1.96
N GLU A 59 -3.67 -17.25 1.48
CA GLU A 59 -2.26 -17.27 1.84
C GLU A 59 -2.20 -17.20 3.38
N GLU A 60 -2.05 -18.36 3.99
CA GLU A 60 -1.87 -18.49 5.43
C GLU A 60 -0.45 -18.05 5.77
N LEU A 61 -0.18 -16.74 5.67
CA LEU A 61 0.89 -16.12 6.45
C LEU A 61 0.79 -16.69 7.86
N SER A 62 1.87 -17.29 8.36
CA SER A 62 1.87 -17.94 9.67
C SER A 62 1.37 -16.94 10.72
N LYS A 63 0.66 -17.42 11.76
CA LYS A 63 0.17 -16.57 12.85
C LYS A 63 1.28 -15.68 13.42
N GLU A 64 2.52 -16.17 13.41
CA GLU A 64 3.71 -15.45 13.85
C GLU A 64 4.11 -14.32 12.89
N GLU A 65 4.13 -14.57 11.58
CA GLU A 65 4.46 -13.56 10.55
C GLU A 65 3.43 -12.43 10.55
N ARG A 66 2.14 -12.76 10.61
CA ARG A 66 1.06 -11.77 10.73
C ARG A 66 1.23 -10.90 11.98
N LEU A 67 1.65 -11.50 13.09
CA LEU A 67 1.87 -10.78 14.34
C LEU A 67 3.10 -9.86 14.26
N LYS A 68 4.18 -10.31 13.61
CA LYS A 68 5.40 -9.52 13.39
C LYS A 68 5.10 -8.30 12.52
N CYS A 69 4.40 -8.46 11.40
CA CYS A 69 3.98 -7.36 10.54
C CYS A 69 3.15 -6.32 11.32
N LYS A 70 2.14 -6.76 12.08
CA LYS A 70 1.32 -5.85 12.91
C LYS A 70 2.14 -5.07 13.96
N LYS A 71 3.12 -5.73 14.59
CA LYS A 71 4.02 -5.06 15.57
C LYS A 71 4.89 -4.00 14.90
N GLU A 72 5.42 -4.29 13.73
CA GLU A 72 6.23 -3.34 12.96
C GLU A 72 5.41 -2.14 12.48
N GLU A 73 4.21 -2.37 11.94
CA GLU A 73 3.29 -1.31 11.55
C GLU A 73 2.96 -0.37 12.72
N ARG A 74 2.71 -0.92 13.91
CA ARG A 74 2.47 -0.14 15.14
C ARG A 74 3.67 0.74 15.50
N LYS A 75 4.89 0.19 15.51
CA LYS A 75 6.11 0.95 15.80
C LYS A 75 6.32 2.10 14.81
N ILE A 76 6.08 1.85 13.52
CA ILE A 76 6.20 2.86 12.46
C ILE A 76 5.15 3.97 12.68
N LYS A 77 3.91 3.60 12.98
CA LYS A 77 2.82 4.54 13.26
C LYS A 77 3.13 5.43 14.46
N GLU A 78 3.54 4.85 15.58
CA GLU A 78 3.91 5.59 16.79
C GLU A 78 5.08 6.56 16.55
N ARG A 79 6.11 6.13 15.81
CA ARG A 79 7.23 7.01 15.42
C ARG A 79 6.73 8.19 14.58
N LYS A 80 5.89 7.93 13.58
CA LYS A 80 5.31 8.95 12.69
C LYS A 80 4.41 9.93 13.45
N ASP A 81 3.67 9.47 14.45
CA ASP A 81 2.80 10.30 15.28
C ASP A 81 3.61 11.17 16.25
N ARG A 82 4.64 10.61 16.88
CA ARG A 82 5.58 11.37 17.73
C ARG A 82 6.24 12.51 16.95
N LEU A 83 6.71 12.23 15.74
CA LEU A 83 7.30 13.26 14.87
C LEU A 83 6.29 14.35 14.49
N GLN A 84 5.03 13.98 14.20
CA GLN A 84 3.99 14.94 13.90
C GLN A 84 3.69 15.86 15.09
N ARG A 85 3.56 15.30 16.30
CA ARG A 85 3.33 16.10 17.51
C ARG A 85 4.47 17.09 17.76
N ASN A 86 5.72 16.65 17.59
CA ASN A 86 6.89 17.53 17.75
C ASN A 86 6.92 18.65 16.70
N TYR A 87 6.55 18.35 15.45
CA TYR A 87 6.42 19.36 14.41
C TYR A 87 5.36 20.42 14.77
N LEU A 88 4.18 20.00 15.21
CA LEU A 88 3.11 20.91 15.62
C LEU A 88 3.54 21.81 16.78
N LYS A 89 4.16 21.25 17.83
CA LYS A 89 4.74 22.03 18.94
C LYS A 89 5.75 23.08 18.48
N ARG A 90 6.62 22.73 17.51
CA ARG A 90 7.60 23.68 16.93
C ARG A 90 6.94 24.80 16.12
N LYS A 91 5.83 24.50 15.45
CA LYS A 91 5.07 25.50 14.68
C LYS A 91 4.31 26.45 15.60
N GLU A 92 3.73 25.92 16.66
CA GLU A 92 2.99 26.68 17.68
C GLU A 92 3.91 27.61 18.48
N SER A 93 5.08 27.11 18.92
CA SER A 93 6.09 27.91 19.64
C SER A 93 6.71 29.08 18.83
N GLY A 94 6.35 29.27 17.56
CA GLY A 94 6.83 30.41 16.76
C GLY A 94 8.31 30.36 16.35
N LYS A 95 9.12 29.48 16.95
CA LYS A 95 10.56 29.30 16.65
C LYS A 95 10.85 29.07 15.17
N GLN A 96 9.92 28.40 14.47
CA GLN A 96 10.04 28.20 13.02
C GLN A 96 9.98 29.52 12.24
N LYS A 97 9.12 30.47 12.64
CA LYS A 97 9.03 31.79 12.02
C LYS A 97 10.26 32.62 12.34
N GLU A 98 10.75 32.54 13.58
CA GLU A 98 11.95 33.24 14.02
C GLU A 98 13.20 32.77 13.26
N TYR A 99 13.39 31.46 13.12
CA TYR A 99 14.46 30.89 12.31
C TYR A 99 14.39 31.37 10.85
N LYS A 100 13.22 31.29 10.20
CA LYS A 100 13.05 31.80 8.83
C LYS A 100 13.44 33.28 8.73
N LYS A 101 13.01 34.13 9.67
CA LYS A 101 13.39 35.55 9.70
C LYS A 101 14.91 35.77 9.83
N ARG A 102 15.62 34.95 10.60
CA ARG A 102 17.09 35.07 10.79
C ARG A 102 17.87 34.75 9.52
N TYR A 103 17.43 33.76 8.74
CA TYR A 103 18.17 33.26 7.56
C TYR A 103 17.64 33.76 6.22
N GLN A 104 16.53 34.50 6.21
CA GLN A 104 15.98 35.14 5.01
C GLN A 104 16.53 36.57 4.79
N LYS A 105 17.44 37.04 5.65
CA LYS A 105 18.17 38.29 5.39
C LYS A 105 19.05 38.09 4.15
N PRO A 106 18.95 38.96 3.13
CA PRO A 106 19.88 38.95 2.00
C PRO A 106 21.31 39.02 2.53
N ARG A 107 22.21 38.22 1.98
CA ARG A 107 23.65 38.49 2.14
C ARG A 107 23.91 39.77 1.33
N GLU A 108 24.32 40.83 2.02
CA GLU A 108 24.81 42.07 1.40
C GLU A 108 26.07 41.81 0.57
#